data_AF-A0A814RP69-F1
#
_entry.id   AF-A0A814RP69-F1
#
_cell.length_a   1.000
_cell.length_b   1.000
_cell.length_c   1.000
_cell.angle_alpha   90.00
_cell.angle_beta   90.00
_cell.angle_gamma   90.00
#
_symmetry.space_group_name_H-M   'P 1'
#
loop_
_entity.id
_entity.type
_entity.pdbx_description
1 polymer ?
#
loop_
_entity_poly.entity_id
_entity_poly.type
_entity_poly.pdbx_seq_one_letter_code
_entity_poly.pdbx_strand_id
1 'polypeptide(L)'
;MGCSESKVLDSVESTATGGSSSGSSLKEKLTENLLNTDTVKTMSKNAFASVLNKYPESKKIFKVPETTPTDTPLADTKEVQAASDKLLSHYMDIVKTSDSNLESTVQKKATDLSKLGVKAEYIKTYGDNLATNTTKDTTTKLSSTEEKIWKSVISEITSKLTAAMAKLPSSSS
;
A
#
# COMPACT_ATOMS: atom_id res chain seq x y z
N MET A 1 -7.84 11.89 -31.05
CA MET A 1 -8.39 11.30 -29.80
C MET A 1 -7.39 10.26 -29.32
N GLY A 2 -6.87 10.42 -28.12
CA GLY A 2 -5.87 9.53 -27.54
C GLY A 2 -5.58 10.02 -26.14
N CYS A 3 -6.52 9.78 -25.22
CA CYS A 3 -6.30 10.07 -23.81
C CYS A 3 -5.11 9.23 -23.36
N SER A 4 -4.04 9.90 -22.93
CA SER A 4 -2.87 9.30 -22.33
C SER A 4 -3.29 8.33 -21.22
N GLU A 5 -3.22 7.03 -21.52
CA GLU A 5 -3.29 5.97 -20.51
C GLU A 5 -2.06 6.15 -19.61
N SER A 6 -2.25 6.93 -18.53
CA SER A 6 -1.24 7.11 -17.49
C SER A 6 -0.99 5.77 -16.81
N LYS A 7 0.05 5.11 -17.31
CA LYS A 7 0.83 4.05 -16.67
C LYS A 7 1.21 4.52 -15.26
N VAL A 8 0.74 3.83 -14.21
CA VAL A 8 1.13 4.14 -12.82
C VAL A 8 2.65 4.10 -12.68
N LEU A 9 3.26 3.11 -13.32
CA LEU A 9 4.70 2.89 -13.23
C LEU A 9 5.47 3.76 -14.23
N ASP A 10 5.02 3.96 -15.47
CA ASP A 10 5.74 4.86 -16.39
C ASP A 10 5.56 6.35 -16.06
N SER A 11 4.43 6.76 -15.48
CA SER A 11 4.23 8.14 -15.00
C SER A 11 5.16 8.44 -13.82
N VAL A 12 5.38 7.44 -12.95
CA VAL A 12 6.37 7.52 -11.87
C VAL A 12 7.81 7.41 -12.41
N GLU A 13 8.04 6.59 -13.44
CA GLU A 13 9.34 6.44 -14.12
C GLU A 13 9.82 7.71 -14.77
N SER A 14 8.96 8.36 -15.56
CA SER A 14 9.25 9.65 -16.17
C SER A 14 9.60 10.73 -15.12
N THR A 15 8.95 10.68 -13.94
CA THR A 15 9.18 11.63 -12.85
C THR A 15 10.46 11.31 -12.05
N ALA A 16 10.82 10.03 -11.90
CA ALA A 16 11.93 9.58 -11.06
C ALA A 16 13.27 9.51 -11.79
N THR A 17 13.30 9.24 -13.10
CA THR A 17 14.54 9.05 -13.89
C THR A 17 14.91 10.24 -14.76
N GLY A 18 14.10 11.31 -14.78
CA GLY A 18 14.41 12.52 -15.55
C GLY A 18 14.51 12.30 -17.07
N GLY A 19 13.96 11.21 -17.60
CA GLY A 19 13.92 10.92 -19.03
C GLY A 19 15.09 10.09 -19.60
N SER A 20 15.91 9.42 -18.78
CA SER A 20 16.90 8.45 -19.27
C SER A 20 16.36 7.02 -19.25
N SER A 21 15.84 6.57 -20.39
CA SER A 21 15.53 5.15 -20.64
C SER A 21 16.82 4.36 -20.85
N SER A 22 17.42 3.83 -19.78
CA SER A 22 18.36 2.71 -19.87
C SER A 22 18.53 2.04 -18.51
N GLY A 23 18.10 0.78 -18.42
CA GLY A 23 18.23 -0.10 -17.25
C GLY A 23 16.87 -0.50 -16.69
N SER A 24 16.68 -1.81 -16.45
CA SER A 24 15.55 -2.49 -15.80
C SER A 24 14.40 -1.57 -15.38
N SER A 25 13.25 -1.73 -16.04
CA SER A 25 12.04 -0.92 -15.81
C SER A 25 11.83 -0.64 -14.32
N LEU A 26 11.32 0.53 -13.93
CA LEU A 26 11.08 0.81 -12.51
C LEU A 26 10.24 -0.26 -11.84
N LYS A 27 9.37 -0.91 -12.62
CA LYS A 27 8.64 -2.10 -12.23
C LYS A 27 9.58 -3.23 -11.76
N GLU A 28 10.62 -3.55 -12.52
CA GLU A 28 11.63 -4.57 -12.21
C GLU A 28 12.47 -4.17 -10.97
N LYS A 29 12.95 -2.92 -10.90
CA LYS A 29 13.66 -2.41 -9.69
C LYS A 29 12.80 -2.40 -8.43
N LEU A 30 11.51 -2.06 -8.56
CA LEU A 30 10.57 -2.15 -7.44
C LEU A 30 10.38 -3.60 -7.02
N THR A 31 10.04 -4.46 -7.98
CA THR A 31 9.59 -5.84 -7.73
C THR A 31 10.71 -6.75 -7.22
N GLU A 32 11.94 -6.57 -7.71
CA GLU A 32 13.09 -7.37 -7.29
C GLU A 32 13.76 -6.82 -6.02
N ASN A 33 13.87 -5.50 -5.88
CA ASN A 33 14.72 -4.88 -4.86
C ASN A 33 13.96 -4.25 -3.68
N LEU A 34 12.78 -3.65 -3.88
CA LEU A 34 12.01 -3.03 -2.78
C LEU A 34 11.04 -4.00 -2.12
N LEU A 35 10.25 -4.74 -2.91
CA LEU A 35 9.06 -5.44 -2.41
C LEU A 35 9.37 -6.65 -1.50
N ASN A 36 10.61 -7.14 -1.50
CA ASN A 36 11.04 -8.27 -0.68
C ASN A 36 11.84 -7.85 0.55
N THR A 37 11.95 -6.55 0.84
CA THR A 37 12.77 -6.07 1.97
C THR A 37 11.99 -6.08 3.27
N ASP A 38 12.67 -6.43 4.36
CA ASP A 38 12.14 -6.26 5.72
C ASP A 38 11.77 -4.79 6.01
N THR A 39 12.44 -3.83 5.37
CA THR A 39 12.10 -2.40 5.43
C THR A 39 10.65 -2.15 5.04
N VAL A 40 10.20 -2.66 3.89
CA VAL A 40 8.82 -2.45 3.41
C VAL A 40 7.79 -3.09 4.35
N LYS A 41 8.09 -4.28 4.88
CA LYS A 41 7.22 -4.94 5.87
C LYS A 41 7.11 -4.13 7.17
N THR A 42 8.22 -3.56 7.65
CA THR A 42 8.23 -2.69 8.83
C THR A 42 7.45 -1.40 8.60
N MET A 43 7.64 -0.75 7.44
CA MET A 43 6.84 0.43 7.08
C MET A 43 5.34 0.12 7.01
N SER A 44 4.98 -1.03 6.44
CA SER A 44 3.60 -1.51 6.39
C SER A 44 3.01 -1.70 7.78
N LYS A 45 3.76 -2.32 8.71
CA LYS A 45 3.31 -2.49 10.10
C LYS A 45 3.03 -1.15 10.78
N ASN A 46 3.94 -0.20 10.64
CA ASN A 46 3.79 1.14 11.23
C ASN A 46 2.60 1.90 10.63
N ALA A 47 2.41 1.80 9.32
CA ALA A 47 1.25 2.36 8.64
C ALA A 47 -0.06 1.71 9.11
N PHE A 48 -0.06 0.39 9.29
CA PHE A 48 -1.23 -0.35 9.75
C PHE A 48 -1.56 -0.05 11.21
N ALA A 49 -0.56 0.05 12.09
CA ALA A 49 -0.76 0.49 13.47
C ALA A 49 -1.39 1.89 13.54
N SER A 50 -1.04 2.78 12.61
CA SER A 50 -1.66 4.11 12.50
C SER A 50 -3.15 4.03 12.13
N VAL A 51 -3.56 3.05 11.31
CA VAL A 51 -4.98 2.77 11.02
C VAL A 51 -5.69 2.29 12.28
N LEU A 52 -5.14 1.31 12.99
CA LEU A 52 -5.77 0.76 14.20
C LEU A 52 -5.91 1.79 15.32
N ASN A 53 -4.94 2.70 15.45
CA ASN A 53 -4.98 3.77 16.43
C ASN A 53 -6.00 4.85 16.07
N LYS A 54 -6.14 5.16 14.77
CA LYS A 54 -7.08 6.19 14.29
C LYS A 54 -8.53 5.68 14.21
N TYR A 55 -8.71 4.40 13.88
CA TYR A 55 -10.02 3.75 13.71
C TYR A 55 -10.06 2.48 14.57
N PRO A 56 -10.34 2.58 15.89
CA PRO A 56 -10.35 1.43 16.78
C PRO A 56 -11.31 0.32 16.33
N GLU A 57 -12.40 0.65 15.63
CA GLU A 57 -13.35 -0.32 15.09
C GLU A 57 -12.71 -1.24 14.04
N SER A 58 -11.63 -0.78 13.38
CA SER A 58 -10.89 -1.58 12.40
C SER A 58 -10.19 -2.79 13.04
N LYS A 59 -9.92 -2.78 14.36
CA LYS A 59 -9.37 -3.94 15.07
C LYS A 59 -10.25 -5.18 14.90
N LYS A 60 -11.57 -5.03 14.97
CA LYS A 60 -12.52 -6.14 14.77
C LYS A 60 -12.51 -6.66 13.34
N ILE A 61 -12.45 -5.76 12.36
CA ILE A 61 -12.37 -6.09 10.93
C ILE A 61 -11.11 -6.90 10.62
N PHE A 62 -9.98 -6.49 11.20
CA PHE A 62 -8.69 -7.15 10.99
C PHE A 62 -8.40 -8.27 12.00
N LYS A 63 -9.37 -8.61 12.86
CA LYS A 63 -9.24 -9.64 13.92
C LYS A 63 -8.02 -9.41 14.84
N VAL A 64 -7.69 -8.15 15.07
CA VAL A 64 -6.65 -7.73 16.01
C VAL A 64 -7.27 -7.65 17.41
N PRO A 65 -6.63 -8.23 18.45
CA PRO A 65 -7.15 -8.14 19.81
C PRO A 65 -7.29 -6.68 20.26
N GLU A 66 -8.37 -6.38 20.99
CA GLU A 66 -8.65 -5.03 21.49
C GLU A 66 -7.61 -4.60 22.54
N THR A 67 -7.10 -5.57 23.30
CA THR A 67 -6.07 -5.45 24.33
C THR A 67 -4.90 -6.38 24.01
N THR A 68 -3.68 -5.85 23.94
CA THR A 68 -2.46 -6.67 23.94
C THR A 68 -2.05 -6.99 25.38
N PRO A 69 -1.28 -8.06 25.63
CA PRO A 69 -0.57 -8.21 26.90
C PRO A 69 0.19 -6.90 27.17
N THR A 70 0.10 -6.38 28.39
CA THR A 70 0.39 -5.00 28.81
C THR A 70 1.78 -4.44 28.45
N ASP A 71 2.68 -5.27 27.92
CA ASP A 71 4.05 -4.90 27.56
C ASP A 71 4.39 -5.04 26.07
N THR A 72 3.50 -5.58 25.23
CA THR A 72 3.76 -5.72 23.78
C THR A 72 3.17 -4.54 23.00
N PRO A 73 3.99 -3.74 22.29
CA PRO A 73 3.49 -2.73 21.37
C PRO A 73 2.56 -3.38 20.34
N LEU A 74 1.43 -2.72 20.03
CA LEU A 74 0.43 -3.26 19.11
C LEU A 74 1.02 -3.70 17.76
N ALA A 75 2.01 -2.94 17.27
CA ALA A 75 2.74 -3.20 16.02
C ALA A 75 3.53 -4.52 16.00
N ASP A 76 3.87 -5.07 17.16
CA ASP A 76 4.71 -6.27 17.30
C ASP A 76 3.89 -7.56 17.55
N THR A 77 2.57 -7.46 17.55
CA THR A 77 1.71 -8.65 17.65
C THR A 77 1.68 -9.43 16.33
N LYS A 78 1.58 -10.76 16.43
CA LYS A 78 1.54 -11.64 15.24
C LYS A 78 0.31 -11.37 14.39
N GLU A 79 -0.79 -10.98 15.03
CA GLU A 79 -2.06 -10.60 14.40
C GLU A 79 -1.90 -9.33 13.58
N VAL A 80 -1.23 -8.31 14.13
CA VAL A 80 -0.94 -7.07 13.40
C VAL A 80 0.03 -7.31 12.26
N GLN A 81 1.07 -8.11 12.47
CA GLN A 81 1.99 -8.52 11.41
C GLN A 81 1.22 -9.20 10.27
N ALA A 82 0.40 -10.21 10.57
CA ALA A 82 -0.36 -10.95 9.55
C ALA A 82 -1.38 -10.07 8.81
N ALA A 83 -2.10 -9.20 9.53
CA ALA A 83 -3.06 -8.28 8.91
C ALA A 83 -2.38 -7.21 8.04
N SER A 84 -1.26 -6.66 8.52
CA SER A 84 -0.41 -5.74 7.77
C SER A 84 0.13 -6.40 6.51
N ASP A 85 0.69 -7.60 6.60
CA ASP A 85 1.26 -8.33 5.45
C ASP A 85 0.19 -8.65 4.42
N LYS A 86 -1.02 -9.01 4.87
CA LYS A 86 -2.17 -9.19 3.99
C LYS A 86 -2.50 -7.89 3.26
N LEU A 87 -2.63 -6.76 3.96
CA LEU A 87 -2.95 -5.48 3.34
C LEU A 87 -1.86 -5.03 2.35
N LEU A 88 -0.60 -5.20 2.73
CA LEU A 88 0.55 -4.96 1.87
C LEU A 88 0.49 -5.82 0.60
N SER A 89 0.14 -7.11 0.72
CA SER A 89 0.02 -8.00 -0.44
C SER A 89 -0.99 -7.50 -1.48
N HIS A 90 -2.09 -6.85 -1.05
CA HIS A 90 -3.04 -6.22 -1.98
C HIS A 90 -2.39 -5.08 -2.79
N TYR A 91 -1.55 -4.27 -2.15
CA TYR A 91 -0.76 -3.23 -2.84
C TYR A 91 0.27 -3.87 -3.78
N MET A 92 0.97 -4.90 -3.34
CA MET A 92 2.01 -5.56 -4.14
C MET A 92 1.45 -6.25 -5.38
N ASP A 93 0.26 -6.84 -5.28
CA ASP A 93 -0.42 -7.43 -6.43
C ASP A 93 -0.72 -6.36 -7.49
N ILE A 94 -1.13 -5.15 -7.08
CA ILE A 94 -1.39 -4.04 -8.00
C ILE A 94 -0.08 -3.57 -8.66
N VAL A 95 1.02 -3.48 -7.89
CA VAL A 95 2.35 -3.16 -8.45
C VAL A 95 2.79 -4.18 -9.51
N LYS A 96 2.57 -5.47 -9.25
CA LYS A 96 2.98 -6.56 -10.15
C LYS A 96 2.10 -6.68 -11.39
N THR A 97 0.87 -6.18 -11.32
CA THR A 97 -0.12 -6.29 -12.41
C THR A 97 0.33 -5.56 -13.67
N SER A 98 0.03 -6.13 -14.84
CA SER A 98 0.25 -5.48 -16.15
C SER A 98 -0.78 -4.37 -16.37
N ASP A 99 -0.42 -3.31 -17.10
CA ASP A 99 -1.31 -2.15 -17.30
C ASP A 99 -2.69 -2.52 -17.85
N SER A 100 -2.73 -3.45 -18.81
CA SER A 100 -3.97 -3.98 -19.42
C SER A 100 -4.95 -4.60 -18.41
N ASN A 101 -4.47 -4.99 -17.23
CA ASN A 101 -5.25 -5.60 -16.16
C ASN A 101 -5.29 -4.74 -14.89
N LEU A 102 -4.71 -3.52 -14.92
CA LEU A 102 -4.57 -2.70 -13.73
C LEU A 102 -5.93 -2.28 -13.19
N GLU A 103 -6.81 -1.74 -14.02
CA GLU A 103 -8.13 -1.26 -13.58
C GLU A 103 -8.98 -2.40 -13.01
N SER A 104 -9.05 -3.53 -13.72
CA SER A 104 -9.79 -4.72 -13.26
C SER A 104 -9.21 -5.28 -11.96
N THR A 105 -7.88 -5.25 -11.80
CA THR A 105 -7.23 -5.68 -10.56
C THR A 105 -7.52 -4.72 -9.41
N VAL A 106 -7.39 -3.41 -9.62
CA VAL A 106 -7.73 -2.40 -8.59
C VAL A 106 -9.18 -2.56 -8.16
N GLN A 107 -10.12 -2.73 -9.10
CA GLN A 107 -11.53 -2.98 -8.78
C GLN A 107 -11.74 -4.27 -7.99
N LYS A 108 -11.08 -5.36 -8.38
CA LYS A 108 -11.14 -6.64 -7.67
C LYS A 108 -10.62 -6.50 -6.24
N LYS A 109 -9.45 -5.86 -6.07
CA LYS A 109 -8.84 -5.62 -4.74
C LYS A 109 -9.71 -4.71 -3.87
N ALA A 110 -10.28 -3.64 -4.44
CA ALA A 110 -11.22 -2.78 -3.74
C ALA A 110 -12.46 -3.55 -3.26
N THR A 111 -13.00 -4.42 -4.12
CA THR A 111 -14.15 -5.28 -3.79
C THR A 111 -13.80 -6.28 -2.68
N ASP A 112 -12.66 -6.95 -2.77
CA ASP A 112 -12.20 -7.90 -1.76
C ASP A 112 -12.00 -7.22 -0.39
N LEU A 113 -11.41 -6.03 -0.37
CA LEU A 113 -11.24 -5.23 0.85
C LEU A 113 -12.59 -4.78 1.43
N SER A 114 -13.51 -4.33 0.58
CA SER A 114 -14.85 -3.93 1.00
C SER A 114 -15.65 -5.09 1.60
N LYS A 115 -15.55 -6.31 1.04
CA LYS A 115 -16.16 -7.53 1.60
C LYS A 115 -15.64 -7.89 2.99
N LEU A 116 -14.41 -7.49 3.31
CA LEU A 116 -13.84 -7.66 4.64
C LEU A 116 -14.33 -6.57 5.63
N GLY A 117 -15.09 -5.58 5.16
CA GLY A 117 -15.51 -4.43 5.96
C GLY A 117 -14.48 -3.31 6.02
N VAL A 118 -13.40 -3.39 5.22
CA VAL A 118 -12.38 -2.33 5.16
C VAL A 118 -12.99 -1.12 4.45
N LYS A 119 -12.88 0.06 5.09
CA LYS A 119 -13.37 1.32 4.52
C LYS A 119 -12.28 2.02 3.70
N ALA A 120 -12.69 2.85 2.75
CA ALA A 120 -11.77 3.65 1.93
C ALA A 120 -10.86 4.55 2.79
N GLU A 121 -11.37 5.11 3.89
CA GLU A 121 -10.59 5.95 4.82
C GLU A 121 -9.45 5.20 5.52
N TYR A 122 -9.62 3.89 5.73
CA TYR A 122 -8.57 3.02 6.30
C TYR A 122 -7.45 2.82 5.28
N ILE A 123 -7.81 2.55 4.02
CA ILE A 123 -6.86 2.42 2.91
C ILE A 123 -6.11 3.72 2.67
N LYS A 124 -6.82 4.86 2.69
CA LYS A 124 -6.20 6.18 2.57
C LYS A 124 -5.17 6.42 3.67
N THR A 125 -5.56 6.17 4.93
CA THR A 125 -4.67 6.38 6.09
C THR A 125 -3.47 5.44 6.05
N TYR A 126 -3.67 4.17 5.70
CA TYR A 126 -2.58 3.21 5.52
C TYR A 126 -1.62 3.66 4.42
N GLY A 127 -2.13 3.98 3.23
CA GLY A 127 -1.34 4.38 2.08
C GLY A 127 -0.55 5.68 2.31
N ASP A 128 -1.21 6.70 2.87
CA ASP A 128 -0.57 7.97 3.23
C ASP A 128 0.60 7.73 4.20
N ASN A 129 0.40 6.91 5.24
CA ASN A 129 1.46 6.59 6.20
C ASN A 129 2.55 5.68 5.60
N LEU A 130 2.19 4.72 4.73
CA LEU A 130 3.14 3.83 4.08
C LEU A 130 4.08 4.60 3.12
N ALA A 131 3.55 5.65 2.49
CA ALA A 131 4.30 6.54 1.62
C ALA A 131 5.23 7.51 2.38
N THR A 132 4.97 7.78 3.66
CA THR A 132 5.73 8.77 4.47
C THR A 132 6.57 8.19 5.60
N ASN A 133 6.29 6.96 6.08
CA ASN A 133 6.99 6.35 7.23
C ASN A 133 8.37 5.74 6.88
N THR A 134 9.03 6.19 5.82
CA THR A 134 10.37 5.70 5.41
C THR A 134 11.50 6.07 6.39
N THR A 135 11.24 6.80 7.48
CA THR A 135 12.28 7.54 8.21
C THR A 135 12.46 7.22 9.69
N LYS A 136 11.66 6.32 10.31
CA LYS A 136 11.79 6.06 11.76
C LYS A 136 12.66 4.86 12.15
N ASP A 137 12.99 3.96 11.22
CA ASP A 137 13.84 2.80 11.51
C ASP A 137 15.18 2.94 10.78
N THR A 138 16.28 3.01 11.53
CA THR A 138 17.59 3.47 11.06
C THR A 138 18.49 2.38 10.47
N THR A 139 18.05 1.13 10.47
CA THR A 139 18.91 -0.03 10.14
C THR A 139 18.88 -0.45 8.68
N THR A 140 17.88 -0.05 7.89
CA THR A 140 17.84 -0.32 6.44
C THR A 140 16.99 0.73 5.73
N LYS A 141 17.66 1.72 5.11
CA LYS A 141 17.00 2.84 4.42
C LYS A 141 16.95 2.57 2.92
N LEU A 142 15.80 2.87 2.32
CA LEU A 142 15.70 3.04 0.87
C LEU A 142 16.65 4.17 0.44
N SER A 143 17.28 4.06 -0.73
CA SER A 143 17.96 5.21 -1.33
C SER A 143 16.96 6.32 -1.66
N SER A 144 17.43 7.55 -1.82
CA SER A 144 16.56 8.70 -2.12
C SER A 144 15.73 8.52 -3.39
N THR A 145 16.25 7.76 -4.37
CA THR A 145 15.53 7.43 -5.60
C THR A 145 14.44 6.39 -5.33
N GLU A 146 14.76 5.34 -4.60
CA GLU A 146 13.82 4.29 -4.19
C GLU A 146 12.69 4.83 -3.32
N GLU A 147 12.99 5.75 -2.39
CA GLU A 147 11.98 6.43 -1.58
C GLU A 147 11.01 7.26 -2.43
N LYS A 148 11.51 8.02 -3.41
CA LYS A 148 10.66 8.82 -4.32
C LYS A 148 9.75 7.94 -5.16
N ILE A 149 10.29 6.85 -5.70
CA ILE A 149 9.52 5.89 -6.50
C ILE A 149 8.47 5.21 -5.61
N TRP A 150 8.88 4.70 -4.44
CA TRP A 150 7.99 4.09 -3.45
C TRP A 150 6.83 5.02 -3.09
N LYS A 151 7.14 6.24 -2.67
CA LYS A 151 6.14 7.24 -2.30
C LYS A 151 5.15 7.49 -3.44
N SER A 152 5.65 7.64 -4.67
CA SER A 152 4.79 7.94 -5.81
C SER A 152 3.89 6.76 -6.18
N VAL A 153 4.43 5.54 -6.22
CA VAL A 153 3.67 4.31 -6.50
C VAL A 153 2.62 4.05 -5.44
N ILE A 154 3.00 4.12 -4.16
CA ILE A 154 2.05 3.91 -3.05
C ILE A 154 0.96 4.97 -3.08
N SER A 155 1.30 6.24 -3.31
CA SER A 155 0.30 7.33 -3.39
C SER A 155 -0.68 7.10 -4.54
N GLU A 156 -0.19 6.71 -5.72
CA GLU A 156 -1.07 6.46 -6.87
C GLU A 156 -1.97 5.23 -6.66
N ILE A 157 -1.43 4.12 -6.15
CA ILE A 157 -2.22 2.93 -5.83
C ILE A 157 -3.28 3.25 -4.78
N THR A 158 -2.92 4.00 -3.74
CA THR A 158 -3.84 4.44 -2.69
C THR A 158 -4.98 5.26 -3.29
N SER A 159 -4.67 6.21 -4.18
CA SER A 159 -5.67 7.03 -4.87
C SER A 159 -6.63 6.16 -5.70
N LYS A 160 -6.10 5.23 -6.52
CA LYS A 160 -6.93 4.36 -7.35
C LYS A 160 -7.79 3.40 -6.54
N LEU A 161 -7.24 2.78 -5.49
CA LEU A 161 -7.98 1.89 -4.59
C LEU A 161 -9.10 2.63 -3.85
N THR A 162 -8.79 3.80 -3.27
CA THR A 162 -9.79 4.59 -2.54
C THR A 162 -10.91 5.08 -3.45
N ALA A 163 -10.58 5.52 -4.67
CA ALA A 163 -11.58 5.90 -5.68
C ALA A 163 -12.43 4.70 -6.12
N ALA A 164 -11.83 3.52 -6.31
CA ALA A 164 -12.57 2.31 -6.65
C ALA A 164 -13.52 1.88 -5.51
N MET A 165 -13.06 1.93 -4.25
CA MET A 165 -13.89 1.62 -3.09
C MET A 165 -15.05 2.60 -2.92
N ALA A 166 -14.85 3.89 -3.19
CA ALA A 166 -15.91 4.90 -3.14
C ALA A 166 -17.02 4.68 -4.18
N LYS A 167 -16.73 3.95 -5.27
CA LYS A 167 -17.69 3.60 -6.31
C LYS A 167 -18.42 2.29 -6.05
N LEU A 168 -17.99 1.50 -5.06
CA LEU A 168 -18.68 0.27 -4.72
C LEU A 168 -20.06 0.62 -4.14
N PRO A 169 -21.11 -0.12 -4.53
CA PRO A 169 -22.41 0.06 -3.92
C PRO A 169 -22.23 -0.08 -2.41
N SER A 170 -22.68 0.94 -1.66
CA SER A 170 -22.78 0.81 -0.22
C SER A 170 -23.65 -0.42 0.00
N SER A 171 -23.08 -1.50 0.57
CA SER A 171 -23.90 -2.61 1.04
C SER A 171 -24.81 -2.06 2.11
N SER A 172 -25.98 -1.59 1.69
CA SER A 172 -27.10 -1.29 2.57
C SER A 172 -27.33 -2.57 3.37
N SER A 173 -27.13 -2.43 4.67
CA SER A 173 -27.49 -3.43 5.68
C SER A 173 -28.97 -3.77 5.61
#